data_AF-A0A7C4DVB9-F1
#
_entry.id   AF-A0A7C4DVB9-F1
#
_cell.length_a   1.000
_cell.length_b   1.000
_cell.length_c   1.000
_cell.angle_alpha   90.00
_cell.angle_beta   90.00
_cell.angle_gamma   90.00
#
_symmetry.space_group_name_H-M   'P 1'
#
loop_
_entity.id
_entity.type
_entity.pdbx_description
1 polymer ?
#
loop_
_entity_poly.entity_id
_entity_poly.type
_entity_poly.pdbx_seq_one_letter_code
_entity_poly.pdbx_strand_id
1 'polypeptide(L)'
;MNKTVRFLKNLIRNPCFLGLISLLWLLFRSGTKPSRIIYPCQRASAAISFHLLIYPLLAPTFILIKKLLGVSSLTQRVSDRKILSIFLLSLSVVVTVLAVYANTVVDPKRALSVRATLIEGKTTVSLIRVKGRPLEEALMEAIDLIGGIEHYVPPRSKVLIKPNIVRNQGPPDTTDPAIVEALINIIKRADPSIIWVADGSGEGNTLENFETLGYMPVAERTGAVLVDLNHGDMVNVSAGGIVFNSFLFNRIVVEADVFISLACMKTHSQAVVTLAMKNLIGIAPGSVYGYPKWVLHEKAEEKGDMYMAGVIVDLCKARRIDLAIIDGRIAMEGRGPHEGDPVRLDLLIVGVDPVAVDTVASAIMGFDPDKVPTLRLANQVGLGTNNLHEIEIKGEKIEDVCYPFKPAPGHEGFQIFSSIERELYRWRMNLVYTSAALWIIALLTMKWKRAGKDSPNRSSKMRMLNLNQGG
;
A
#
# COMPACT_ATOMS: atom_id res chain seq x y z
N MET A 1 -59.42 -4.40 12.31
CA MET A 1 -57.98 -4.40 12.66
C MET A 1 -57.69 -3.22 13.57
N ASN A 2 -57.27 -3.47 14.82
CA ASN A 2 -57.13 -2.48 15.88
C ASN A 2 -56.19 -1.32 15.46
N LYS A 3 -56.50 -0.05 15.79
CA LYS A 3 -55.69 1.12 15.36
C LYS A 3 -54.21 0.97 15.72
N THR A 4 -53.94 0.36 16.87
CA THR A 4 -52.59 0.03 17.38
C THR A 4 -51.85 -0.97 16.49
N VAL A 5 -52.53 -2.02 16.01
CA VAL A 5 -51.95 -3.04 15.13
C VAL A 5 -51.63 -2.45 13.75
N ARG A 6 -52.48 -1.54 13.25
CA ARG A 6 -52.23 -0.82 11.99
C ARG A 6 -51.05 0.14 12.11
N PHE A 7 -50.92 0.83 13.25
CA PHE A 7 -49.79 1.70 13.56
C PHE A 7 -48.47 0.91 13.62
N LEU A 8 -48.44 -0.20 14.37
CA LEU A 8 -47.28 -1.09 14.46
C LEU A 8 -46.87 -1.67 13.10
N LYS A 9 -47.84 -2.13 12.28
CA LYS A 9 -47.55 -2.61 10.92
C LYS A 9 -46.97 -1.53 10.02
N ASN A 10 -47.43 -0.27 10.14
CA ASN A 10 -46.88 0.84 9.37
C ASN A 10 -45.49 1.26 9.87
N LEU A 11 -45.23 1.15 11.17
CA LEU A 11 -43.95 1.47 11.79
C LEU A 11 -42.87 0.47 11.36
N ILE A 12 -43.18 -0.84 11.38
CA ILE A 12 -42.28 -1.91 10.94
C ILE A 12 -42.06 -1.90 9.41
N ARG A 13 -42.99 -1.34 8.64
CA ARG A 13 -42.81 -1.15 7.19
C ARG A 13 -42.04 0.12 6.83
N ASN A 14 -41.71 0.97 7.80
CA ASN A 14 -40.97 2.20 7.55
C ASN A 14 -39.45 1.91 7.48
N PRO A 15 -38.81 2.08 6.32
CA PRO A 15 -37.39 1.74 6.14
C PRO A 15 -36.45 2.57 7.04
N CYS A 16 -36.82 3.79 7.43
CA CYS A 16 -36.06 4.57 8.42
C CYS A 16 -36.11 3.95 9.81
N PHE A 17 -37.29 3.54 10.24
CA PHE A 17 -37.48 2.95 11.56
C PHE A 17 -36.77 1.59 11.64
N LEU A 18 -36.86 0.80 10.58
CA LEU A 18 -36.09 -0.44 10.45
C LEU A 18 -34.58 -0.17 10.48
N GLY A 19 -34.10 0.80 9.71
CA GLY A 19 -32.70 1.20 9.70
C GLY A 19 -32.19 1.67 11.08
N LEU A 20 -32.99 2.42 11.83
CA LEU A 20 -32.65 2.86 13.18
C LEU A 20 -32.54 1.68 14.16
N ILE A 21 -33.51 0.76 14.15
CA ILE A 21 -33.48 -0.44 15.00
C ILE A 21 -32.28 -1.32 14.64
N SER A 22 -32.00 -1.49 13.34
CA SER A 22 -30.84 -2.24 12.87
C SER A 22 -29.52 -1.59 13.27
N LEU A 23 -29.43 -0.26 13.29
CA LEU A 23 -28.23 0.43 13.74
C LEU A 23 -28.02 0.26 15.25
N LEU A 24 -29.07 0.44 16.05
CA LEU A 24 -29.02 0.24 17.50
C LEU A 24 -28.66 -1.21 17.86
N TRP A 25 -29.24 -2.18 17.15
CA TRP A 25 -28.90 -3.59 17.30
C TRP A 25 -27.45 -3.90 16.93
N LEU A 26 -26.96 -3.34 15.82
CA LEU A 26 -25.57 -3.48 15.37
C LEU A 26 -24.60 -2.93 16.41
N LEU A 27 -24.85 -1.72 16.91
CA LEU A 27 -24.02 -1.06 17.93
C LEU A 27 -24.02 -1.85 19.24
N PHE A 28 -25.18 -2.31 19.70
CA PHE A 28 -25.32 -3.11 20.91
C PHE A 28 -24.58 -4.45 20.82
N ARG A 29 -24.68 -5.14 19.68
CA ARG A 29 -24.06 -6.47 19.49
C ARG A 29 -22.57 -6.43 19.16
N SER A 30 -22.12 -5.40 18.45
CA SER A 30 -20.72 -5.22 18.09
C SER A 30 -19.91 -4.66 19.25
N GLY A 31 -20.51 -3.77 20.05
CA GLY A 31 -20.00 -3.31 21.35
C GLY A 31 -18.50 -2.98 21.32
N THR A 32 -17.76 -3.59 22.25
CA THR A 32 -16.31 -3.41 22.42
C THR A 32 -15.44 -4.39 21.60
N LYS A 33 -16.04 -5.25 20.76
CA LYS A 33 -15.30 -6.23 19.93
C LYS A 33 -15.68 -6.05 18.45
N PRO A 34 -14.98 -5.15 17.72
CA PRO A 34 -15.27 -4.83 16.33
C PRO A 34 -15.26 -6.04 15.38
N SER A 35 -14.49 -7.09 15.71
CA SER A 35 -14.44 -8.34 14.97
C SER A 35 -15.78 -9.10 14.89
N ARG A 36 -16.82 -8.68 15.62
CA ARG A 36 -18.16 -9.31 15.53
C ARG A 36 -19.02 -8.79 14.38
N ILE A 37 -18.58 -7.73 13.69
CA ILE A 37 -19.29 -7.14 12.53
C ILE A 37 -19.37 -8.10 11.35
N ILE A 38 -18.42 -9.02 11.21
CA ILE A 38 -18.38 -9.99 10.10
C ILE A 38 -19.46 -11.09 10.19
N TYR A 39 -20.14 -11.23 11.32
CA TYR A 39 -21.19 -12.25 11.45
C TYR A 39 -22.40 -11.97 10.54
N PRO A 40 -23.07 -13.00 9.99
CA PRO A 40 -24.14 -12.83 9.00
C PRO A 40 -25.27 -11.89 9.46
N CYS A 41 -25.71 -12.00 10.71
CA CYS A 41 -26.75 -11.14 11.27
C CYS A 41 -26.31 -9.68 11.43
N GLN A 42 -25.03 -9.45 11.70
CA GLN A 42 -24.47 -8.10 11.87
C GLN A 42 -24.20 -7.45 10.51
N ARG A 43 -23.77 -8.23 9.51
CA ARG A 43 -23.73 -7.78 8.10
C ARG A 43 -25.12 -7.39 7.59
N ALA A 44 -26.14 -8.20 7.85
CA ALA A 44 -27.52 -7.89 7.49
C ALA A 44 -28.02 -6.63 8.21
N SER A 45 -27.73 -6.49 9.52
CA SER A 45 -28.08 -5.30 10.29
C SER A 45 -27.37 -4.04 9.75
N ALA A 46 -26.09 -4.14 9.39
CA ALA A 46 -25.34 -3.04 8.78
C ALA A 46 -25.91 -2.63 7.42
N ALA A 47 -26.28 -3.59 6.57
CA ALA A 47 -26.91 -3.32 5.28
C ALA A 47 -28.26 -2.61 5.44
N ILE A 48 -29.10 -3.05 6.38
CA ILE A 48 -30.41 -2.42 6.65
C ILE A 48 -30.25 -1.05 7.31
N SER A 49 -29.22 -0.86 8.15
CA SER A 49 -28.89 0.44 8.76
C SER A 49 -28.60 1.52 7.71
N PHE A 50 -28.14 1.12 6.52
CA PHE A 50 -27.87 2.02 5.41
C PHE A 50 -29.14 2.74 4.89
N HIS A 51 -30.33 2.15 5.08
CA HIS A 51 -31.59 2.82 4.77
C HIS A 51 -31.83 4.08 5.61
N LEU A 52 -31.29 4.13 6.85
CA LEU A 52 -31.33 5.32 7.70
C LEU A 52 -30.51 6.48 7.12
N LEU A 53 -29.44 6.18 6.38
CA LEU A 53 -28.56 7.18 5.75
C LEU A 53 -29.11 7.65 4.40
N ILE A 54 -29.74 6.75 3.64
CA ILE A 54 -30.28 7.05 2.30
C ILE A 54 -31.58 7.86 2.37
N TYR A 55 -32.47 7.54 3.30
CA TYR A 55 -33.81 8.13 3.32
C TYR A 55 -33.81 9.66 3.56
N PRO A 56 -32.97 10.25 4.41
CA PRO A 56 -32.87 11.70 4.54
C PRO A 56 -32.37 12.39 3.25
N LEU A 57 -31.63 11.69 2.38
CA LEU A 57 -31.20 12.20 1.07
C LEU A 57 -32.32 12.12 0.01
N LEU A 58 -33.06 11.02 0.01
CA LEU A 58 -34.09 10.74 -0.99
C LEU A 58 -35.47 11.33 -0.63
N ALA A 59 -35.79 11.49 0.64
CA ALA A 59 -37.08 12.02 1.05
C ALA A 59 -37.28 13.49 0.61
N PRO A 60 -36.30 14.41 0.72
CA PRO A 60 -36.44 15.77 0.22
C PRO A 60 -36.59 15.84 -1.30
N THR A 61 -35.82 15.02 -2.05
CA THR A 61 -35.94 14.95 -3.51
C THR A 61 -37.28 14.37 -3.93
N PHE A 62 -37.78 13.33 -3.26
CA PHE A 62 -39.10 12.75 -3.51
C PHE A 62 -40.25 13.70 -3.14
N ILE A 63 -40.11 14.46 -2.05
CA ILE A 63 -41.06 15.52 -1.67
C ILE A 63 -41.07 16.63 -2.73
N LEU A 64 -39.89 17.04 -3.23
CA LEU A 64 -39.76 18.05 -4.28
C LEU A 64 -40.39 17.57 -5.60
N ILE A 65 -40.11 16.33 -6.02
CA ILE A 65 -40.70 15.72 -7.22
C ILE A 65 -42.23 15.64 -7.08
N LYS A 66 -42.75 15.18 -5.94
CA LYS A 66 -44.21 15.14 -5.71
C LYS A 66 -44.85 16.53 -5.70
N LYS A 67 -44.12 17.55 -5.25
CA LYS A 67 -44.57 18.94 -5.29
C LYS A 67 -44.60 19.48 -6.72
N LEU A 68 -43.58 19.18 -7.53
CA LEU A 68 -43.52 19.52 -8.96
C LEU A 68 -44.62 18.82 -9.77
N LEU A 69 -44.90 17.55 -9.48
CA LEU A 69 -45.91 16.75 -10.16
C LEU A 69 -47.34 16.99 -9.62
N GLY A 70 -47.52 17.82 -8.58
CA GLY A 70 -48.84 18.16 -8.02
C GLY A 70 -49.57 17.01 -7.30
N VAL A 71 -48.87 15.93 -6.93
CA VAL A 71 -49.51 14.64 -6.57
C VAL A 71 -50.00 14.56 -5.11
N SER A 72 -49.83 15.59 -4.26
CA SER A 72 -50.41 15.56 -2.91
C SER A 72 -50.62 16.92 -2.22
N SER A 73 -51.72 17.05 -1.46
CA SER A 73 -52.03 18.24 -0.65
C SER A 73 -51.14 18.39 0.59
N LEU A 74 -50.56 17.30 1.11
CA LEU A 74 -49.64 17.32 2.25
C LEU A 74 -48.28 17.94 1.88
N THR A 75 -47.77 17.69 0.67
CA THR A 75 -46.48 18.23 0.21
C THR A 75 -46.53 19.74 -0.07
N GLN A 76 -47.71 20.30 -0.33
CA GLN A 76 -47.88 21.76 -0.49
C GLN A 76 -47.73 22.54 0.83
N ARG A 77 -47.86 21.90 2.00
CA ARG A 77 -47.73 22.56 3.33
C ARG A 77 -46.29 22.76 3.78
N VAL A 78 -45.32 22.06 3.19
CA VAL A 78 -43.90 22.18 3.57
C VAL A 78 -43.26 23.27 2.71
N SER A 79 -42.66 24.27 3.35
CA SER A 79 -41.95 25.33 2.63
C SER A 79 -40.70 24.78 1.95
N ASP A 80 -40.37 25.30 0.77
CA ASP A 80 -39.18 24.89 0.01
C ASP A 80 -37.90 25.05 0.82
N ARG A 81 -37.85 26.07 1.70
CA ARG A 81 -36.76 26.27 2.65
C ARG A 81 -36.58 25.10 3.61
N LYS A 82 -37.67 24.54 4.15
CA LYS A 82 -37.59 23.39 5.06
C LYS A 82 -37.11 22.14 4.32
N ILE A 83 -37.60 21.93 3.10
CA ILE A 83 -37.14 20.82 2.24
C ILE A 83 -35.64 20.97 1.97
N LEU A 84 -35.19 22.17 1.61
CA LEU A 84 -33.79 22.50 1.40
C LEU A 84 -32.94 22.29 2.67
N SER A 85 -33.38 22.79 3.83
CA SER A 85 -32.62 22.58 5.08
C SER A 85 -32.52 21.10 5.45
N ILE A 86 -33.59 20.31 5.27
CA ILE A 86 -33.56 18.85 5.52
C ILE A 86 -32.57 18.19 4.55
N PHE A 87 -32.60 18.56 3.27
CA PHE A 87 -31.65 18.05 2.28
C PHE A 87 -30.19 18.38 2.64
N LEU A 88 -29.90 19.63 2.99
CA LEU A 88 -28.56 20.07 3.38
C LEU A 88 -28.04 19.36 4.63
N LEU A 89 -28.88 19.18 5.66
CA LEU A 89 -28.52 18.40 6.85
C LEU A 89 -28.25 16.94 6.52
N SER A 90 -29.05 16.36 5.63
CA SER A 90 -28.90 14.97 5.21
C SER A 90 -27.61 14.75 4.43
N LEU A 91 -27.31 15.67 3.50
CA LEU A 91 -26.06 15.67 2.76
C LEU A 91 -24.86 15.85 3.70
N SER A 92 -24.97 16.72 4.71
CA SER A 92 -23.94 16.90 5.73
C SER A 92 -23.66 15.60 6.49
N VAL A 93 -24.69 14.82 6.86
CA VAL A 93 -24.49 13.54 7.54
C VAL A 93 -23.68 12.58 6.67
N VAL A 94 -24.00 12.46 5.37
CA VAL A 94 -23.23 11.62 4.43
C VAL A 94 -21.78 12.09 4.33
N VAL A 95 -21.57 13.39 4.14
CA VAL A 95 -20.23 13.97 4.04
C VAL A 95 -19.44 13.74 5.34
N THR A 96 -20.10 13.82 6.49
CA THR A 96 -19.49 13.52 7.80
C THR A 96 -19.11 12.05 7.92
N VAL A 97 -19.99 11.12 7.51
CA VAL A 97 -19.68 9.68 7.51
C VAL A 97 -18.49 9.39 6.61
N LEU A 98 -18.44 9.99 5.41
CA LEU A 98 -17.30 9.88 4.50
C LEU A 98 -16.02 10.46 5.13
N ALA A 99 -16.10 11.61 5.79
CA ALA A 99 -14.96 12.20 6.50
C ALA A 99 -14.47 11.28 7.63
N VAL A 100 -15.38 10.71 8.42
CA VAL A 100 -15.02 9.76 9.49
C VAL A 100 -14.38 8.50 8.91
N TYR A 101 -14.97 7.91 7.88
CA TYR A 101 -14.41 6.74 7.19
C TYR A 101 -12.99 7.04 6.67
N ALA A 102 -12.82 8.19 5.99
CA ALA A 102 -11.52 8.63 5.49
C ALA A 102 -10.47 8.75 6.62
N ASN A 103 -10.84 9.36 7.76
CA ASN A 103 -9.91 9.57 8.88
C ASN A 103 -9.67 8.34 9.77
N THR A 104 -10.51 7.30 9.68
CA THR A 104 -10.42 6.16 10.63
C THR A 104 -10.10 4.83 9.98
N VAL A 105 -10.56 4.61 8.76
CA VAL A 105 -10.37 3.34 8.02
C VAL A 105 -9.31 3.51 6.94
N VAL A 106 -9.34 4.65 6.24
CA VAL A 106 -8.47 4.88 5.08
C VAL A 106 -7.15 5.55 5.45
N ASP A 107 -6.97 5.97 6.71
CA ASP A 107 -5.72 6.57 7.17
C ASP A 107 -4.55 5.58 6.96
N PRO A 108 -3.64 5.87 6.00
CA PRO A 108 -2.57 4.94 5.65
C PRO A 108 -1.62 4.68 6.83
N LYS A 109 -1.33 5.71 7.63
CA LYS A 109 -0.44 5.58 8.78
C LYS A 109 -1.04 4.63 9.81
N ARG A 110 -2.32 4.82 10.13
CA ARG A 110 -3.01 3.98 11.10
C ARG A 110 -3.19 2.54 10.60
N ALA A 111 -3.55 2.35 9.33
CA ALA A 111 -3.70 1.00 8.80
C ALA A 111 -2.37 0.23 8.81
N LEU A 112 -1.28 0.90 8.43
CA LEU A 112 0.05 0.30 8.45
C LEU A 112 0.54 0.02 9.86
N SER A 113 0.37 0.95 10.80
CA SER A 113 0.77 0.72 12.20
C SER A 113 0.04 -0.46 12.84
N VAL A 114 -1.25 -0.63 12.51
CA VAL A 114 -2.01 -1.82 12.93
C VAL A 114 -1.45 -3.08 12.28
N ARG A 115 -1.23 -3.10 10.95
CA ARG A 115 -0.69 -4.27 10.24
C ARG A 115 0.74 -4.63 10.68
N ALA A 116 1.54 -3.65 11.07
CA ALA A 116 2.92 -3.81 11.55
C ALA A 116 3.01 -4.04 13.08
N THR A 117 1.88 -4.13 13.78
CA THR A 117 1.89 -4.49 15.20
C THR A 117 2.33 -5.95 15.34
N LEU A 118 3.47 -6.18 15.97
CA LEU A 118 4.02 -7.52 16.20
C LEU A 118 3.06 -8.34 17.08
N ILE A 119 2.69 -9.53 16.59
CA ILE A 119 1.88 -10.51 17.35
C ILE A 119 2.72 -11.73 17.70
N GLU A 120 3.52 -12.23 16.74
CA GLU A 120 4.38 -13.41 16.91
C GLU A 120 5.68 -13.23 16.13
N GLY A 121 6.81 -12.94 16.78
CA GLY A 121 8.07 -12.71 16.07
C GLY A 121 8.67 -13.99 15.50
N LYS A 122 8.53 -14.20 14.18
CA LYS A 122 9.18 -15.29 13.45
C LYS A 122 10.52 -14.90 12.85
N THR A 123 10.68 -13.63 12.50
CA THR A 123 11.88 -13.09 11.87
C THR A 123 12.03 -11.61 12.19
N THR A 124 13.24 -11.08 11.97
CA THR A 124 13.57 -9.67 12.19
C THR A 124 14.03 -9.04 10.88
N VAL A 125 13.53 -7.83 10.59
CA VAL A 125 13.95 -7.00 9.46
C VAL A 125 14.38 -5.64 10.00
N SER A 126 15.55 -5.17 9.61
CA SER A 126 15.95 -3.79 9.88
C SER A 126 15.44 -2.86 8.80
N LEU A 127 15.04 -1.66 9.21
CA LEU A 127 14.56 -0.59 8.36
C LEU A 127 15.23 0.70 8.81
N ILE A 128 16.14 1.22 7.99
CA ILE A 128 17.05 2.29 8.40
C ILE A 128 17.04 3.43 7.40
N ARG A 129 17.12 4.67 7.90
CA ARG A 129 17.30 5.87 7.08
C ARG A 129 18.79 6.20 6.89
N VAL A 130 19.18 6.54 5.67
CA VAL A 130 20.57 6.91 5.29
C VAL A 130 20.80 8.41 5.35
N LYS A 131 19.74 9.23 5.24
CA LYS A 131 19.84 10.68 5.09
C LYS A 131 20.70 11.34 6.18
N GLY A 132 21.75 12.07 5.76
CA GLY A 132 22.58 12.90 6.63
C GLY A 132 23.75 12.18 7.30
N ARG A 133 24.07 10.96 6.89
CA ARG A 133 25.19 10.17 7.43
C ARG A 133 25.88 9.31 6.34
N PRO A 134 27.11 8.82 6.59
CA PRO A 134 27.80 7.93 5.67
C PRO A 134 27.02 6.64 5.39
N LEU A 135 27.09 6.17 4.14
CA LEU A 135 26.37 4.97 3.68
C LEU A 135 26.82 3.70 4.40
N GLU A 136 28.13 3.52 4.59
CA GLU A 136 28.70 2.35 5.26
C GLU A 136 28.23 2.26 6.72
N GLU A 137 28.19 3.39 7.44
CA GLU A 137 27.67 3.42 8.82
C GLU A 137 26.19 3.04 8.87
N ALA A 138 25.37 3.57 7.96
CA ALA A 138 23.95 3.26 7.91
C ALA A 138 23.68 1.79 7.58
N LEU A 139 24.48 1.21 6.67
CA LEU A 139 24.37 -0.19 6.29
C LEU A 139 24.87 -1.12 7.41
N MET A 140 25.96 -0.76 8.07
CA MET A 140 26.47 -1.50 9.24
C MET A 140 25.42 -1.55 10.35
N GLU A 141 24.81 -0.41 10.71
CA GLU A 141 23.73 -0.39 11.70
C GLU A 141 22.55 -1.29 11.32
N ALA A 142 22.14 -1.28 10.05
CA ALA A 142 21.05 -2.13 9.57
C ALA A 142 21.37 -3.62 9.72
N ILE A 143 22.61 -4.02 9.45
CA ILE A 143 23.10 -5.40 9.62
C ILE A 143 23.23 -5.74 11.12
N ASP A 144 23.72 -4.82 11.95
CA ASP A 144 23.87 -5.01 13.39
C ASP A 144 22.52 -5.23 14.09
N LEU A 145 21.47 -4.52 13.67
CA LEU A 145 20.12 -4.67 14.22
C LEU A 145 19.52 -6.07 14.03
N ILE A 146 19.96 -6.79 12.99
CA ILE A 146 19.54 -8.17 12.73
C ILE A 146 20.56 -9.21 13.21
N GLY A 147 21.67 -8.83 13.85
CA GLY A 147 22.62 -9.78 14.45
C GLY A 147 24.09 -9.56 14.13
N GLY A 148 24.43 -8.60 13.25
CA GLY A 148 25.81 -8.30 12.88
C GLY A 148 26.35 -9.18 11.75
N ILE A 149 27.36 -8.70 11.03
CA ILE A 149 27.85 -9.36 9.81
C ILE A 149 28.55 -10.69 10.12
N GLU A 150 29.23 -10.77 11.25
CA GLU A 150 29.98 -11.95 11.71
C GLU A 150 29.05 -13.15 12.02
N HIS A 151 27.76 -12.90 12.27
CA HIS A 151 26.78 -13.96 12.43
C HIS A 151 26.42 -14.64 11.09
N TYR A 152 26.48 -13.89 10.00
CA TYR A 152 26.02 -14.32 8.67
C TYR A 152 27.15 -14.65 7.70
N VAL A 153 28.35 -14.14 7.96
CA VAL A 153 29.55 -14.40 7.18
C VAL A 153 30.55 -15.14 8.05
N PRO A 154 30.63 -16.48 7.94
CA PRO A 154 31.66 -17.24 8.64
C PRO A 154 33.06 -16.84 8.16
N PRO A 155 34.08 -16.88 9.04
CA PRO A 155 35.46 -16.70 8.61
C PRO A 155 35.85 -17.65 7.49
N ARG A 156 36.63 -17.14 6.54
CA ARG A 156 37.13 -17.85 5.35
C ARG A 156 36.05 -18.31 4.37
N SER A 157 34.79 -17.90 4.56
CA SER A 157 33.71 -18.20 3.61
C SER A 157 33.91 -17.53 2.25
N LYS A 158 33.37 -18.16 1.22
CA LYS A 158 33.21 -17.59 -0.13
C LYS A 158 31.90 -16.81 -0.16
N VAL A 159 31.96 -15.50 -0.34
CA VAL A 159 30.78 -14.63 -0.34
C VAL A 159 30.46 -14.19 -1.76
N LEU A 160 29.20 -14.33 -2.17
CA LEU A 160 28.70 -13.78 -3.43
C LEU A 160 27.69 -12.67 -3.14
N ILE A 161 28.00 -11.47 -3.63
CA ILE A 161 27.09 -10.32 -3.65
C ILE A 161 26.47 -10.25 -5.04
N LYS A 162 25.13 -10.31 -5.09
CA LYS A 162 24.35 -10.25 -6.32
C LYS A 162 23.66 -8.89 -6.44
N PRO A 163 24.30 -7.87 -7.05
CA PRO A 163 23.63 -6.61 -7.37
C PRO A 163 22.55 -6.81 -8.46
N ASN A 164 21.80 -5.75 -8.75
CA ASN A 164 20.82 -5.72 -9.83
C ASN A 164 21.41 -5.00 -11.05
N ILE A 165 22.03 -5.72 -11.97
CA ILE A 165 22.77 -5.20 -13.14
C ILE A 165 22.05 -5.65 -14.42
N VAL A 166 20.85 -5.13 -14.66
CA VAL A 166 20.02 -5.55 -15.80
C VAL A 166 20.59 -5.07 -17.14
N ARG A 167 21.09 -3.83 -17.18
CA ARG A 167 21.59 -3.12 -18.36
C ARG A 167 22.52 -1.96 -17.96
N ASN A 168 23.14 -1.27 -18.91
CA ASN A 168 24.01 -0.10 -18.69
C ASN A 168 23.24 1.20 -18.35
N GLN A 169 22.31 1.14 -17.41
CA GLN A 169 21.57 2.30 -16.91
C GLN A 169 21.81 2.47 -15.41
N GLY A 170 22.23 3.66 -14.97
CA GLY A 170 22.46 3.94 -13.56
C GLY A 170 21.21 3.81 -12.67
N PRO A 171 21.37 3.95 -11.35
CA PRO A 171 20.27 3.91 -10.39
C PRO A 171 19.15 4.89 -10.74
N PRO A 172 17.87 4.56 -10.48
CA PRO A 172 17.39 3.38 -9.77
C PRO A 172 17.15 2.13 -10.63
N ASP A 173 17.57 2.11 -11.90
CA ASP A 173 17.38 0.94 -12.76
C ASP A 173 18.27 -0.23 -12.28
N THR A 174 19.54 0.09 -11.99
CA THR A 174 20.53 -0.84 -11.45
C THR A 174 21.03 -0.41 -10.07
N THR A 175 21.72 -1.32 -9.37
CA THR A 175 22.30 -1.06 -8.04
C THR A 175 23.44 -0.05 -8.15
N ASP A 176 23.47 0.92 -7.24
CA ASP A 176 24.56 1.88 -7.12
C ASP A 176 25.86 1.20 -6.64
N PRO A 177 26.99 1.32 -7.36
CA PRO A 177 28.26 0.74 -6.93
C PRO A 177 28.68 1.19 -5.52
N ALA A 178 28.27 2.37 -5.06
CA ALA A 178 28.65 2.89 -3.73
C ALA A 178 28.10 2.01 -2.59
N ILE A 179 26.90 1.44 -2.72
CA ILE A 179 26.38 0.53 -1.69
C ILE A 179 27.07 -0.83 -1.74
N VAL A 180 27.52 -1.26 -2.92
CA VAL A 180 28.29 -2.49 -3.08
C VAL A 180 29.66 -2.34 -2.41
N GLU A 181 30.33 -1.21 -2.62
CA GLU A 181 31.60 -0.89 -1.95
C GLU A 181 31.46 -0.87 -0.42
N ALA A 182 30.43 -0.19 0.10
CA ALA A 182 30.12 -0.15 1.52
C ALA A 182 29.88 -1.57 2.09
N LEU A 183 29.11 -2.40 1.38
CA LEU A 183 28.84 -3.78 1.78
C LEU A 183 30.11 -4.63 1.79
N ILE A 184 30.98 -4.49 0.78
CA ILE A 184 32.26 -5.21 0.72
C ILE A 184 33.14 -4.85 1.93
N ASN A 185 33.24 -3.57 2.28
CA ASN A 185 34.02 -3.12 3.43
C ASN A 185 33.51 -3.70 4.75
N ILE A 186 32.18 -3.84 4.90
CA ILE A 186 31.55 -4.47 6.06
C ILE A 186 31.86 -5.97 6.09
N ILE A 187 31.66 -6.68 4.97
CA ILE A 187 31.90 -8.13 4.86
C ILE A 187 33.36 -8.48 5.16
N LYS A 188 34.33 -7.67 4.73
CA LYS A 188 35.76 -7.89 5.01
C LYS A 188 36.09 -7.99 6.51
N ARG A 189 35.30 -7.38 7.38
CA ARG A 189 35.48 -7.46 8.84
C ARG A 189 35.32 -8.89 9.36
N ALA A 190 34.60 -9.74 8.64
CA ALA A 190 34.39 -11.15 8.95
C ALA A 190 35.46 -12.10 8.32
N ASP A 191 36.54 -11.57 7.73
CA ASP A 191 37.64 -12.34 7.13
C ASP A 191 37.21 -13.40 6.08
N PRO A 192 36.44 -13.04 5.03
CA PRO A 192 36.08 -13.98 3.96
C PRO A 192 37.33 -14.40 3.16
N SER A 193 37.28 -15.58 2.53
CA SER A 193 38.37 -16.02 1.65
C SER A 193 38.34 -15.34 0.29
N ILE A 194 37.15 -15.03 -0.20
CA ILE A 194 36.91 -14.32 -1.46
C ILE A 194 35.54 -13.64 -1.42
N ILE A 195 35.44 -12.50 -2.09
CA ILE A 195 34.18 -11.79 -2.33
C ILE A 195 33.98 -11.68 -3.84
N TRP A 196 32.93 -12.32 -4.34
CA TRP A 196 32.46 -12.15 -5.71
C TRP A 196 31.36 -11.11 -5.76
N VAL A 197 31.43 -10.21 -6.74
CA VAL A 197 30.32 -9.36 -7.14
C VAL A 197 29.87 -9.85 -8.50
N ALA A 198 28.70 -10.50 -8.55
CA ALA A 198 28.31 -11.26 -9.72
C ALA A 198 26.85 -11.04 -10.09
N ASP A 199 26.60 -10.83 -11.38
CA ASP A 199 25.25 -10.83 -11.93
C ASP A 199 25.25 -11.44 -13.33
N GLY A 200 24.08 -11.76 -13.86
CA GLY A 200 23.90 -12.10 -15.27
C GLY A 200 22.96 -11.08 -15.88
N SER A 201 23.51 -10.09 -16.58
CA SER A 201 22.71 -9.01 -17.17
C SER A 201 21.67 -9.56 -18.15
N GLY A 202 20.49 -8.93 -18.15
CA GLY A 202 19.43 -9.27 -19.11
C GLY A 202 19.73 -8.67 -20.49
N GLU A 203 20.29 -7.46 -20.52
CA GLU A 203 20.63 -6.73 -21.74
C GLU A 203 22.10 -6.32 -21.74
N GLY A 204 22.72 -6.39 -22.92
CA GLY A 204 24.14 -6.10 -23.09
C GLY A 204 25.06 -7.17 -22.47
N ASN A 205 26.36 -6.91 -22.55
CA ASN A 205 27.38 -7.75 -21.91
C ASN A 205 27.51 -7.36 -20.42
N THR A 206 27.52 -8.33 -19.52
CA THR A 206 27.57 -8.07 -18.07
C THR A 206 28.85 -7.33 -17.66
N LEU A 207 30.02 -7.66 -18.23
CA LEU A 207 31.28 -7.01 -17.88
C LEU A 207 31.32 -5.56 -18.39
N GLU A 208 30.83 -5.30 -19.60
CA GLU A 208 30.68 -3.93 -20.13
C GLU A 208 29.69 -3.10 -19.28
N ASN A 209 28.62 -3.73 -18.78
CA ASN A 209 27.69 -3.09 -17.85
C ASN A 209 28.40 -2.75 -16.53
N PHE A 210 29.19 -3.67 -15.96
CA PHE A 210 29.97 -3.37 -14.75
C PHE A 210 30.95 -2.21 -14.97
N GLU A 211 31.65 -2.17 -16.10
CA GLU A 211 32.56 -1.09 -16.45
C GLU A 211 31.82 0.25 -16.56
N THR A 212 30.75 0.30 -17.36
CA THR A 212 29.97 1.52 -17.60
C THR A 212 29.34 2.06 -16.31
N LEU A 213 28.88 1.17 -15.43
CA LEU A 213 28.24 1.54 -14.18
C LEU A 213 29.25 1.92 -13.07
N GLY A 214 30.56 1.73 -13.30
CA GLY A 214 31.60 2.13 -12.34
C GLY A 214 31.95 1.07 -11.29
N TYR A 215 31.71 -0.21 -11.57
CA TYR A 215 32.08 -1.32 -10.67
C TYR A 215 33.57 -1.68 -10.77
N MET A 216 34.23 -1.44 -11.90
CA MET A 216 35.67 -1.76 -12.07
C MET A 216 36.54 -1.04 -11.01
N PRO A 217 36.41 0.28 -10.78
CA PRO A 217 37.17 0.95 -9.72
C PRO A 217 36.82 0.45 -8.31
N VAL A 218 35.58 0.03 -8.07
CA VAL A 218 35.17 -0.55 -6.77
C VAL A 218 35.88 -1.88 -6.55
N ALA A 219 35.89 -2.75 -7.57
CA ALA A 219 36.60 -4.03 -7.53
C ALA A 219 38.11 -3.85 -7.29
N GLU A 220 38.74 -2.88 -7.96
CA GLU A 220 40.16 -2.56 -7.74
C GLU A 220 40.47 -2.11 -6.32
N ARG A 221 39.69 -1.17 -5.77
CA ARG A 221 39.90 -0.66 -4.40
C ARG A 221 39.64 -1.72 -3.33
N THR A 222 38.67 -2.60 -3.59
CA THR A 222 38.22 -3.58 -2.61
C THR A 222 38.86 -4.96 -2.79
N GLY A 223 39.46 -5.27 -3.93
CA GLY A 223 39.92 -6.61 -4.25
C GLY A 223 38.79 -7.63 -4.46
N ALA A 224 37.53 -7.18 -4.58
CA ALA A 224 36.43 -8.05 -4.96
C ALA A 224 36.55 -8.46 -6.43
N VAL A 225 36.05 -9.65 -6.77
CA VAL A 225 36.14 -10.19 -8.14
C VAL A 225 34.79 -10.03 -8.82
N LEU A 226 34.77 -9.30 -9.94
CA LEU A 226 33.58 -9.14 -10.78
C LEU A 226 33.40 -10.40 -11.64
N VAL A 227 32.18 -10.95 -11.66
CA VAL A 227 31.91 -12.17 -12.43
C VAL A 227 30.63 -12.06 -13.24
N ASP A 228 30.72 -12.46 -14.51
CA ASP A 228 29.55 -12.64 -15.37
C ASP A 228 28.93 -14.03 -15.17
N LEU A 229 27.71 -14.06 -14.64
CA LEU A 229 26.95 -15.29 -14.43
C LEU A 229 26.32 -15.83 -15.72
N ASN A 230 26.30 -15.05 -16.81
CA ASN A 230 25.73 -15.49 -18.08
C ASN A 230 26.58 -16.57 -18.77
N HIS A 231 27.86 -16.69 -18.43
CA HIS A 231 28.81 -17.63 -19.05
C HIS A 231 29.61 -18.38 -17.99
N GLY A 232 30.44 -19.33 -18.41
CA GLY A 232 31.28 -20.15 -17.53
C GLY A 232 30.77 -21.58 -17.37
N ASP A 233 31.23 -22.24 -16.31
CA ASP A 233 30.85 -23.63 -16.02
C ASP A 233 29.47 -23.68 -15.36
N MET A 234 28.57 -24.47 -15.94
CA MET A 234 27.16 -24.54 -15.55
C MET A 234 26.86 -25.83 -14.80
N VAL A 235 26.20 -25.71 -13.66
CA VAL A 235 25.79 -26.83 -12.80
C VAL A 235 24.28 -26.87 -12.65
N ASN A 236 23.71 -28.07 -12.67
CA ASN A 236 22.26 -28.25 -12.52
C ASN A 236 21.89 -28.32 -11.04
N VAL A 237 20.89 -27.54 -10.63
CA VAL A 237 20.42 -27.40 -9.25
C VAL A 237 18.91 -27.59 -9.19
N SER A 238 18.42 -28.44 -8.29
CA SER A 238 16.98 -28.67 -8.15
C SER A 238 16.25 -27.49 -7.52
N ALA A 239 15.03 -27.20 -7.99
CA ALA A 239 14.25 -26.01 -7.63
C ALA A 239 12.87 -26.32 -7.01
N GLY A 240 12.47 -27.60 -6.96
CA GLY A 240 11.23 -28.03 -6.31
C GLY A 240 9.97 -28.04 -7.20
N GLY A 241 10.02 -27.49 -8.43
CA GLY A 241 9.07 -27.87 -9.48
C GLY A 241 7.73 -27.12 -9.53
N ILE A 242 7.63 -25.84 -9.15
CA ILE A 242 6.40 -25.07 -9.40
C ILE A 242 6.24 -24.79 -10.90
N VAL A 243 7.28 -24.22 -11.50
CA VAL A 243 7.44 -23.99 -12.95
C VAL A 243 8.65 -24.77 -13.46
N PHE A 244 9.78 -24.72 -12.75
CA PHE A 244 11.03 -25.40 -13.10
C PHE A 244 11.39 -26.44 -12.06
N ASN A 245 11.71 -27.66 -12.50
CA ASN A 245 12.20 -28.73 -11.62
C ASN A 245 13.66 -28.51 -11.21
N SER A 246 14.44 -27.89 -12.08
CA SER A 246 15.84 -27.56 -11.85
C SER A 246 16.28 -26.39 -12.73
N PHE A 247 17.38 -25.75 -12.35
CA PHE A 247 18.04 -24.70 -13.13
C PHE A 247 19.51 -25.03 -13.36
N LEU A 248 20.04 -24.59 -14.49
CA LEU A 248 21.48 -24.48 -14.72
C LEU A 248 21.95 -23.11 -14.22
N PHE A 249 22.93 -23.10 -13.31
CA PHE A 249 23.55 -21.89 -12.81
C PHE A 249 25.05 -21.93 -13.05
N ASN A 250 25.68 -20.76 -13.14
CA ASN A 250 27.14 -20.68 -13.03
C ASN A 250 27.57 -21.27 -11.69
N ARG A 251 28.59 -22.15 -11.71
CA ARG A 251 29.10 -22.91 -10.56
C ARG A 251 29.36 -22.04 -9.32
N ILE A 252 29.82 -20.80 -9.49
CA ILE A 252 30.12 -19.91 -8.35
C ILE A 252 28.89 -19.62 -7.48
N VAL A 253 27.68 -19.64 -8.06
CA VAL A 253 26.43 -19.41 -7.32
C VAL A 253 26.18 -20.52 -6.31
N VAL A 254 26.57 -21.75 -6.65
CA VAL A 254 26.43 -22.94 -5.80
C VAL A 254 27.60 -23.08 -4.84
N GLU A 255 28.81 -22.69 -5.25
CA GLU A 255 30.00 -22.75 -4.41
C GLU A 255 30.13 -21.62 -3.38
N ALA A 256 29.34 -20.55 -3.52
CA ALA A 256 29.28 -19.49 -2.52
C ALA A 256 28.67 -20.05 -1.22
N ASP A 257 29.40 -19.92 -0.11
CA ASP A 257 28.91 -20.29 1.22
C ASP A 257 27.84 -19.30 1.69
N VAL A 258 27.97 -18.03 1.29
CA VAL A 258 27.03 -16.95 1.62
C VAL A 258 26.60 -16.25 0.34
N PHE A 259 25.29 -16.22 0.07
CA PHE A 259 24.69 -15.51 -1.06
C PHE A 259 23.85 -14.32 -0.59
N ILE A 260 24.28 -13.13 -1.00
CA ILE A 260 23.67 -11.87 -0.62
C ILE A 260 22.96 -11.26 -1.82
N SER A 261 21.65 -11.10 -1.74
CA SER A 261 20.88 -10.37 -2.77
C SER A 261 20.85 -8.88 -2.41
N LEU A 262 21.40 -8.03 -3.29
CA LEU A 262 21.41 -6.57 -3.12
C LEU A 262 20.57 -5.93 -4.24
N ALA A 263 19.28 -5.71 -3.95
CA ALA A 263 18.29 -5.32 -4.94
C ALA A 263 17.95 -3.83 -4.90
N CYS A 264 17.48 -3.28 -6.03
CA CYS A 264 16.85 -1.96 -6.07
C CYS A 264 15.39 -2.07 -5.68
N MET A 265 14.85 -1.02 -5.04
CA MET A 265 13.42 -0.90 -4.76
C MET A 265 12.67 -0.32 -5.96
N LYS A 266 11.96 -1.15 -6.76
CA LYS A 266 11.22 -0.63 -7.93
C LYS A 266 9.92 -1.36 -8.26
N THR A 267 8.99 -0.68 -8.95
CA THR A 267 7.84 -1.33 -9.59
C THR A 267 8.27 -2.19 -10.78
N HIS A 268 7.43 -3.16 -11.16
CA HIS A 268 7.67 -4.00 -12.33
C HIS A 268 6.35 -4.40 -13.02
N SER A 269 6.26 -4.19 -14.33
CA SER A 269 5.08 -4.54 -15.15
C SER A 269 4.75 -6.04 -15.20
N GLN A 270 5.77 -6.91 -15.24
CA GLN A 270 5.57 -8.38 -15.24
C GLN A 270 5.72 -9.08 -13.88
N ALA A 271 6.06 -8.37 -12.79
CA ALA A 271 6.30 -8.99 -11.46
C ALA A 271 5.66 -8.20 -10.30
N VAL A 272 4.91 -7.13 -10.59
CA VAL A 272 4.40 -6.10 -9.65
C VAL A 272 5.51 -5.25 -9.05
N VAL A 273 6.53 -5.86 -8.43
CA VAL A 273 7.69 -5.22 -7.82
C VAL A 273 8.99 -5.96 -8.17
N THR A 274 10.11 -5.23 -8.13
CA THR A 274 11.46 -5.79 -8.10
C THR A 274 12.06 -5.47 -6.75
N LEU A 275 12.44 -6.51 -6.02
CA LEU A 275 13.04 -6.48 -4.69
C LEU A 275 14.00 -7.68 -4.59
N ALA A 276 14.35 -8.13 -3.38
CA ALA A 276 15.41 -9.11 -3.15
C ALA A 276 15.16 -10.46 -3.82
N MET A 277 13.92 -10.98 -3.81
CA MET A 277 13.60 -12.28 -4.44
C MET A 277 13.67 -12.21 -5.96
N LYS A 278 13.03 -11.21 -6.58
CA LYS A 278 13.00 -11.05 -8.04
C LYS A 278 14.40 -10.79 -8.61
N ASN A 279 15.31 -10.25 -7.81
CA ASN A 279 16.71 -10.03 -8.18
C ASN A 279 17.39 -11.33 -8.64
N LEU A 280 16.96 -12.51 -8.17
CA LEU A 280 17.53 -13.82 -8.54
C LEU A 280 17.27 -14.19 -10.00
N ILE A 281 16.42 -13.48 -10.73
CA ILE A 281 16.38 -13.62 -12.19
C ILE A 281 17.79 -13.43 -12.78
N GLY A 282 18.62 -12.60 -12.16
CA GLY A 282 20.03 -12.38 -12.51
C GLY A 282 20.92 -13.63 -12.51
N ILE A 283 20.64 -14.64 -11.66
CA ILE A 283 21.48 -15.85 -11.59
C ILE A 283 21.14 -16.90 -12.65
N ALA A 284 20.00 -16.77 -13.34
CA ALA A 284 19.67 -17.60 -14.50
C ALA A 284 20.48 -17.13 -15.73
N PRO A 285 21.44 -17.91 -16.24
CA PRO A 285 22.36 -17.45 -17.29
C PRO A 285 21.66 -17.19 -18.62
N GLY A 286 21.93 -16.04 -19.25
CA GLY A 286 21.38 -15.70 -20.56
C GLY A 286 21.85 -16.65 -21.68
N SER A 287 23.03 -17.25 -21.55
CA SER A 287 23.50 -18.29 -22.49
C SER A 287 22.66 -19.57 -22.48
N VAL A 288 21.88 -19.80 -21.40
CA VAL A 288 21.01 -20.98 -21.24
C VAL A 288 19.54 -20.59 -21.43
N TYR A 289 19.12 -19.47 -20.84
CA TYR A 289 17.71 -19.04 -20.78
C TYR A 289 17.37 -17.91 -21.77
N GLY A 290 18.29 -17.61 -22.69
CA GLY A 290 18.19 -16.54 -23.68
C GLY A 290 18.45 -15.15 -23.09
N TYR A 291 18.55 -14.14 -23.95
CA TYR A 291 18.63 -12.72 -23.56
C TYR A 291 17.32 -12.03 -23.99
N PRO A 292 16.59 -11.32 -23.12
CA PRO A 292 16.85 -11.03 -21.70
C PRO A 292 16.20 -12.05 -20.74
N LYS A 293 16.53 -13.34 -20.90
CA LYS A 293 16.00 -14.48 -20.13
C LYS A 293 14.54 -14.83 -20.46
N TRP A 294 14.16 -14.65 -21.73
CA TRP A 294 12.80 -14.85 -22.23
C TRP A 294 12.27 -16.28 -22.01
N VAL A 295 13.14 -17.30 -21.96
CA VAL A 295 12.73 -18.70 -21.68
C VAL A 295 12.04 -18.81 -20.32
N LEU A 296 12.46 -18.01 -19.34
CA LEU A 296 11.80 -17.98 -18.03
C LEU A 296 10.35 -17.49 -18.15
N HIS A 297 10.14 -16.47 -18.98
CA HIS A 297 8.83 -15.86 -19.21
C HIS A 297 7.91 -16.78 -20.00
N GLU A 298 8.42 -17.41 -21.05
CA GLU A 298 7.67 -18.38 -21.85
C GLU A 298 7.20 -19.55 -20.97
N LYS A 299 8.10 -20.12 -20.14
CA LYS A 299 7.74 -21.23 -19.24
C LYS A 299 6.76 -20.82 -18.15
N ALA A 300 6.86 -19.59 -17.64
CA ALA A 300 5.85 -19.04 -16.73
C ALA A 300 4.48 -18.98 -17.42
N GLU A 301 4.41 -18.42 -18.63
CA GLU A 301 3.16 -18.31 -19.40
C GLU A 301 2.55 -19.69 -19.70
N GLU A 302 3.35 -20.65 -20.18
CA GLU A 302 2.93 -22.03 -20.44
C GLU A 302 2.30 -22.71 -19.22
N LYS A 303 2.78 -22.38 -18.01
CA LYS A 303 2.29 -22.93 -16.74
C LYS A 303 1.16 -22.11 -16.13
N GLY A 304 0.74 -21.01 -16.77
CA GLY A 304 -0.23 -20.07 -16.19
C GLY A 304 0.30 -19.38 -14.93
N ASP A 305 1.62 -19.24 -14.79
CA ASP A 305 2.26 -18.59 -13.65
C ASP A 305 2.01 -17.09 -13.69
N MET A 306 1.33 -16.61 -12.65
CA MET A 306 0.88 -15.23 -12.59
C MET A 306 2.04 -14.33 -12.16
N TYR A 307 2.46 -13.42 -13.03
CA TYR A 307 3.53 -12.44 -12.75
C TYR A 307 4.88 -13.05 -12.37
N MET A 308 5.27 -14.17 -13.00
CA MET A 308 6.55 -14.87 -12.76
C MET A 308 6.74 -15.37 -11.32
N ALA A 309 5.67 -15.45 -10.54
CA ALA A 309 5.75 -15.77 -9.11
C ALA A 309 6.39 -17.14 -8.86
N GLY A 310 5.94 -18.16 -9.59
CA GLY A 310 6.45 -19.53 -9.51
C GLY A 310 7.92 -19.61 -9.92
N VAL A 311 8.31 -18.94 -11.01
CA VAL A 311 9.73 -18.90 -11.44
C VAL A 311 10.61 -18.27 -10.36
N ILE A 312 10.21 -17.13 -9.80
CA ILE A 312 10.99 -16.43 -8.77
C ILE A 312 11.09 -17.28 -7.50
N VAL A 313 9.99 -17.93 -7.10
CA VAL A 313 9.96 -18.83 -5.94
C VAL A 313 10.84 -20.07 -6.15
N ASP A 314 10.80 -20.68 -7.34
CA ASP A 314 11.67 -21.81 -7.68
C ASP A 314 13.15 -21.41 -7.68
N LEU A 315 13.50 -20.21 -8.18
CA LEU A 315 14.86 -19.69 -8.09
C LEU A 315 15.31 -19.53 -6.63
N CYS A 316 14.45 -19.00 -5.76
CA CYS A 316 14.75 -18.87 -4.33
C CYS A 316 14.88 -20.21 -3.60
N LYS A 317 14.18 -21.26 -4.07
CA LYS A 317 14.35 -22.64 -3.59
C LYS A 317 15.67 -23.25 -4.07
N ALA A 318 16.04 -23.00 -5.32
CA ALA A 318 17.25 -23.52 -5.93
C ALA A 318 18.51 -22.87 -5.35
N ARG A 319 18.51 -21.56 -5.15
CA ARG A 319 19.53 -20.85 -4.37
C ARG A 319 18.86 -19.97 -3.32
N ARG A 320 18.95 -20.41 -2.06
CA ARG A 320 18.50 -19.64 -0.90
C ARG A 320 19.27 -18.31 -0.82
N ILE A 321 18.58 -17.24 -0.44
CA ILE A 321 19.20 -15.97 -0.09
C ILE A 321 19.56 -16.03 1.39
N ASP A 322 20.85 -15.86 1.69
CA ASP A 322 21.37 -15.92 3.06
C ASP A 322 21.25 -14.54 3.74
N LEU A 323 21.37 -13.45 2.96
CA LEU A 323 21.11 -12.09 3.39
C LEU A 323 20.45 -11.29 2.25
N ALA A 324 19.30 -10.68 2.52
CA ALA A 324 18.58 -9.83 1.59
C ALA A 324 18.74 -8.36 1.99
N ILE A 325 19.21 -7.54 1.05
CA ILE A 325 19.37 -6.10 1.19
C ILE A 325 18.61 -5.42 0.05
N ILE A 326 17.77 -4.45 0.39
CA ILE A 326 17.11 -3.58 -0.58
C ILE A 326 17.66 -2.16 -0.43
N ASP A 327 18.26 -1.66 -1.51
CA ASP A 327 18.62 -0.26 -1.65
C ASP A 327 17.38 0.55 -2.06
N GLY A 328 16.78 1.21 -1.08
CA GLY A 328 15.67 2.14 -1.25
C GLY A 328 16.12 3.60 -1.23
N ARG A 329 17.43 3.91 -1.34
CA ARG A 329 17.89 5.30 -1.30
C ARG A 329 17.28 6.12 -2.44
N ILE A 330 17.40 5.57 -3.65
CA ILE A 330 16.68 6.02 -4.85
C ILE A 330 15.93 4.79 -5.38
N ALA A 331 14.61 4.82 -5.26
CA ALA A 331 13.68 3.82 -5.74
C ALA A 331 13.07 4.23 -7.09
N MET A 332 12.24 3.37 -7.70
CA MET A 332 11.52 3.68 -8.96
C MET A 332 10.04 3.29 -8.87
N GLU A 333 9.17 4.23 -9.27
CA GLU A 333 7.73 4.01 -9.38
C GLU A 333 7.21 4.08 -10.82
N GLY A 334 5.95 3.72 -11.04
CA GLY A 334 5.30 3.80 -12.34
C GLY A 334 5.74 2.67 -13.28
N ARG A 335 6.27 3.04 -14.46
CA ARG A 335 6.48 2.15 -15.62
C ARG A 335 7.64 1.15 -15.50
N GLY A 336 8.20 0.96 -14.30
CA GLY A 336 9.25 -0.03 -14.05
C GLY A 336 8.95 -1.41 -14.68
N PRO A 337 9.99 -2.20 -15.04
CA PRO A 337 11.34 -2.15 -14.46
C PRO A 337 12.30 -1.13 -15.08
N HIS A 338 11.90 -0.50 -16.20
CA HIS A 338 12.63 0.53 -16.92
C HIS A 338 11.73 1.76 -17.11
N GLU A 339 12.32 2.93 -17.37
CA GLU A 339 11.56 4.17 -17.69
C GLU A 339 10.53 4.59 -16.62
N GLY A 340 10.68 4.10 -15.38
CA GLY A 340 9.89 4.58 -14.25
C GLY A 340 10.43 5.90 -13.69
N ASP A 341 9.65 6.49 -12.80
CA ASP A 341 9.96 7.78 -12.17
C ASP A 341 10.81 7.52 -10.90
N PRO A 342 11.98 8.18 -10.72
CA PRO A 342 12.80 7.99 -9.53
C PRO A 342 12.15 8.60 -8.29
N VAL A 343 12.20 7.88 -7.17
CA VAL A 343 11.67 8.31 -5.86
C VAL A 343 12.77 8.21 -4.81
N ARG A 344 13.10 9.34 -4.17
CA ARG A 344 14.12 9.36 -3.11
C ARG A 344 13.47 9.07 -1.75
N LEU A 345 13.74 7.90 -1.18
CA LEU A 345 13.28 7.55 0.17
C LEU A 345 14.40 7.63 1.22
N ASP A 346 15.67 7.50 0.78
CA ASP A 346 16.85 7.41 1.64
C ASP A 346 16.73 6.25 2.66
N LEU A 347 16.26 5.06 2.24
CA LEU A 347 16.04 3.90 3.11
C LEU A 347 16.93 2.70 2.72
N LEU A 348 17.27 1.89 3.72
CA LEU A 348 17.83 0.54 3.58
C LEU A 348 16.93 -0.45 4.33
N ILE A 349 16.73 -1.62 3.75
CA ILE A 349 15.93 -2.70 4.35
C ILE A 349 16.77 -3.96 4.30
N VAL A 350 17.03 -4.59 5.45
CA VAL A 350 17.94 -5.74 5.55
C VAL A 350 17.34 -6.84 6.41
N GLY A 351 17.52 -8.10 6.01
CA GLY A 351 17.05 -9.26 6.76
C GLY A 351 17.48 -10.58 6.13
N VAL A 352 17.26 -11.67 6.84
CA VAL A 352 17.62 -13.04 6.39
C VAL A 352 16.45 -13.88 5.92
N ASP A 353 15.22 -13.40 6.15
CA ASP A 353 14.03 -13.89 5.47
C ASP A 353 13.75 -12.96 4.28
N PRO A 354 14.06 -13.38 3.03
CA PRO A 354 13.84 -12.54 1.86
C PRO A 354 12.36 -12.24 1.59
N VAL A 355 11.45 -13.13 2.01
CA VAL A 355 10.00 -12.90 1.87
C VAL A 355 9.58 -11.78 2.82
N ALA A 356 10.09 -11.78 4.06
CA ALA A 356 9.83 -10.73 5.04
C ALA A 356 10.42 -9.38 4.62
N VAL A 357 11.65 -9.37 4.09
CA VAL A 357 12.31 -8.17 3.58
C VAL A 357 11.52 -7.55 2.42
N ASP A 358 11.12 -8.36 1.43
CA ASP A 358 10.30 -7.89 0.31
C ASP A 358 8.88 -7.47 0.75
N THR A 359 8.35 -8.08 1.82
CA THR A 359 7.06 -7.73 2.44
C THR A 359 7.10 -6.34 3.07
N VAL A 360 8.12 -6.05 3.87
CA VAL A 360 8.33 -4.72 4.47
C VAL A 360 8.49 -3.66 3.39
N ALA A 361 9.31 -3.94 2.37
CA ALA A 361 9.51 -3.02 1.26
C ALA A 361 8.23 -2.79 0.45
N SER A 362 7.48 -3.86 0.13
CA SER A 362 6.19 -3.76 -0.58
C SER A 362 5.18 -2.91 0.17
N ALA A 363 5.08 -3.08 1.49
CA ALA A 363 4.21 -2.27 2.34
C ALA A 363 4.61 -0.79 2.34
N ILE A 364 5.91 -0.48 2.40
CA ILE A 364 6.44 0.90 2.30
C ILE A 364 6.10 1.52 0.94
N MET A 365 6.15 0.74 -0.14
CA MET A 365 5.72 1.16 -1.49
C MET A 365 4.19 1.26 -1.63
N GLY A 366 3.41 0.90 -0.60
CA GLY A 366 1.95 0.91 -0.62
C GLY A 366 1.30 -0.26 -1.37
N PHE A 367 2.04 -1.32 -1.68
CA PHE A 367 1.51 -2.59 -2.15
C PHE A 367 1.10 -3.48 -0.99
N ASP A 368 0.00 -4.22 -1.15
CA ASP A 368 -0.46 -5.17 -0.15
C ASP A 368 0.30 -6.50 -0.32
N PRO A 369 1.12 -6.92 0.66
CA PRO A 369 1.93 -8.13 0.53
C PRO A 369 1.12 -9.40 0.24
N ASP A 370 -0.16 -9.46 0.64
CA ASP A 370 -1.05 -10.60 0.35
C ASP A 370 -1.54 -10.64 -1.10
N LYS A 371 -1.52 -9.48 -1.76
CA LYS A 371 -1.92 -9.34 -3.16
C LYS A 371 -0.75 -9.57 -4.11
N VAL A 372 0.49 -9.27 -3.69
CA VAL A 372 1.70 -9.49 -4.48
C VAL A 372 1.88 -11.01 -4.73
N PRO A 373 1.82 -11.48 -5.99
CA PRO A 373 1.76 -12.91 -6.30
C PRO A 373 2.95 -13.71 -5.78
N THR A 374 4.16 -13.18 -5.96
CA THR A 374 5.41 -13.80 -5.51
C THR A 374 5.45 -13.97 -3.98
N LEU A 375 5.08 -12.93 -3.23
CA LEU A 375 5.09 -12.98 -1.75
C LEU A 375 4.05 -13.95 -1.21
N ARG A 376 2.83 -13.92 -1.78
CA ARG A 376 1.77 -14.86 -1.41
C ARG A 376 2.20 -16.30 -1.65
N LEU A 377 2.76 -16.60 -2.83
CA LEU A 377 3.20 -17.94 -3.17
C LEU A 377 4.38 -18.39 -2.29
N ALA A 378 5.37 -17.52 -2.08
CA ALA A 378 6.52 -17.80 -1.23
C ALA A 378 6.13 -18.17 0.20
N ASN A 379 5.18 -17.42 0.78
CA ASN A 379 4.61 -17.74 2.10
C ASN A 379 3.86 -19.08 2.09
N GLN A 380 3.04 -19.35 1.06
CA GLN A 380 2.29 -20.61 0.94
C GLN A 380 3.18 -21.85 0.88
N VAL A 381 4.36 -21.76 0.26
CA VAL A 381 5.32 -22.87 0.16
C VAL A 381 6.35 -22.88 1.29
N GLY A 382 6.23 -21.98 2.28
CA GLY A 382 7.07 -21.96 3.47
C GLY A 382 8.49 -21.43 3.25
N LEU A 383 8.72 -20.58 2.25
CA LEU A 383 10.04 -19.93 2.05
C LEU A 383 10.35 -18.84 3.10
N GLY A 384 9.31 -18.25 3.69
CA GLY A 384 9.39 -17.14 4.62
C GLY A 384 7.99 -16.59 4.90
N THR A 385 7.88 -15.47 5.61
CA THR A 385 6.57 -14.87 5.94
C THR A 385 6.26 -13.62 5.14
N ASN A 386 5.03 -13.51 4.63
CA ASN A 386 4.50 -12.28 4.04
C ASN A 386 3.57 -11.49 5.00
N ASN A 387 3.49 -11.91 6.26
CA ASN A 387 2.61 -11.34 7.26
C ASN A 387 3.38 -10.35 8.15
N LEU A 388 3.05 -9.06 8.06
CA LEU A 388 3.69 -8.01 8.86
C LEU A 388 3.54 -8.21 10.38
N HIS A 389 2.52 -8.93 10.84
CA HIS A 389 2.36 -9.28 12.26
C HIS A 389 3.40 -10.29 12.76
N GLU A 390 4.12 -10.95 11.84
CA GLU A 390 5.12 -11.97 12.13
C GLU A 390 6.56 -11.47 12.01
N ILE A 391 6.73 -10.19 11.65
CA ILE A 391 8.01 -9.57 11.34
C ILE A 391 8.30 -8.52 12.40
N GLU A 392 9.35 -8.74 13.20
CA GLU A 392 9.88 -7.71 14.08
C GLU A 392 10.67 -6.69 13.24
N ILE A 393 10.17 -5.46 13.14
CA ILE A 393 10.82 -4.40 12.39
C ILE A 393 11.64 -3.54 13.36
N LYS A 394 12.95 -3.46 13.13
CA LYS A 394 13.88 -2.65 13.94
C LYS A 394 14.33 -1.41 13.16
N GLY A 395 14.42 -0.28 13.85
CA GLY A 395 14.77 1.02 13.26
C GLY A 395 13.54 1.92 13.07
N GLU A 396 13.33 2.42 11.87
CA GLU A 396 12.18 3.28 11.55
C GLU A 396 10.87 2.50 11.60
N LYS A 397 9.76 3.22 11.79
CA LYS A 397 8.41 2.65 11.69
C LYS A 397 7.91 2.71 10.26
N ILE A 398 7.27 1.63 9.78
CA ILE A 398 6.73 1.57 8.42
C ILE A 398 5.77 2.74 8.14
N GLU A 399 4.89 3.08 9.08
CA GLU A 399 3.92 4.17 8.92
C GLU A 399 4.55 5.56 8.79
N ASP A 400 5.80 5.73 9.21
CA ASP A 400 6.51 7.02 9.13
C ASP A 400 7.33 7.15 7.85
N VAL A 401 7.64 6.05 7.19
CA VAL A 401 8.45 6.02 5.97
C VAL A 401 7.69 5.56 4.73
N CYS A 402 6.47 5.06 4.90
CA CYS A 402 5.62 4.64 3.80
C CYS A 402 5.39 5.78 2.79
N TYR A 403 5.64 5.47 1.53
CA TYR A 403 5.37 6.32 0.40
C TYR A 403 4.65 5.46 -0.66
N PRO A 404 3.31 5.57 -0.81
CA PRO A 404 2.57 4.75 -1.77
C PRO A 404 2.96 5.10 -3.21
N PHE A 405 3.62 4.16 -3.89
CA PHE A 405 4.12 4.35 -5.24
C PHE A 405 2.96 4.47 -6.23
N LYS A 406 3.21 5.19 -7.32
CA LYS A 406 2.45 5.02 -8.55
C LYS A 406 2.69 3.58 -9.05
N PRO A 407 1.65 2.74 -9.15
CA PRO A 407 1.82 1.38 -9.66
C PRO A 407 2.14 1.40 -11.16
N ALA A 408 2.69 0.30 -11.66
CA ALA A 408 2.73 0.09 -13.11
C ALA A 408 1.30 0.06 -13.69
N PRO A 409 1.09 0.44 -14.96
CA PRO A 409 -0.24 0.41 -15.56
C PRO A 409 -0.93 -0.95 -15.39
N GLY A 410 -2.15 -0.95 -14.84
CA GLY A 410 -2.93 -2.16 -14.58
C GLY A 410 -2.66 -2.83 -13.22
N HIS A 411 -1.76 -2.27 -12.40
CA HIS A 411 -1.38 -2.85 -11.10
C HIS A 411 -2.02 -2.15 -9.89
N GLU A 412 -3.05 -1.32 -10.10
CA GLU A 412 -3.76 -0.61 -9.04
C GLU A 412 -4.42 -1.57 -8.05
N GLY A 413 -4.83 -2.77 -8.52
CA GLY A 413 -5.44 -3.80 -7.69
C GLY A 413 -4.52 -4.37 -6.61
N PHE A 414 -3.21 -4.27 -6.77
CA PHE A 414 -2.22 -4.76 -5.80
C PHE A 414 -1.98 -3.80 -4.63
N GLN A 415 -2.51 -2.58 -4.69
CA GLN A 415 -2.26 -1.60 -3.64
C GLN A 415 -3.09 -1.88 -2.38
N ILE A 416 -2.58 -1.42 -1.23
CA ILE A 416 -3.29 -1.51 0.06
C ILE A 416 -4.60 -0.72 -0.02
N PHE A 417 -4.53 0.48 -0.61
CA PHE A 417 -5.67 1.38 -0.79
C PHE A 417 -5.94 1.60 -2.28
N SER A 418 -7.22 1.55 -2.63
CA SER A 418 -7.68 1.92 -3.97
C SER A 418 -7.42 3.40 -4.29
N SER A 419 -7.49 3.76 -5.57
CA SER A 419 -7.44 5.17 -6.02
C SER A 419 -8.53 6.02 -5.34
N ILE A 420 -9.74 5.48 -5.23
CA ILE A 420 -10.89 6.14 -4.59
C ILE A 420 -10.61 6.39 -3.11
N GLU A 421 -10.08 5.39 -2.40
CA GLU A 421 -9.72 5.52 -0.99
C GLU A 421 -8.64 6.58 -0.76
N ARG A 422 -7.57 6.56 -1.56
CA ARG A 422 -6.51 7.57 -1.46
C ARG A 422 -7.05 8.97 -1.73
N GLU A 423 -7.91 9.14 -2.73
CA GLU A 423 -8.53 10.42 -3.02
C GLU A 423 -9.46 10.85 -1.89
N LEU A 424 -10.28 9.94 -1.36
CA LEU A 424 -11.13 10.20 -0.20
C LEU A 424 -10.32 10.67 1.02
N TYR A 425 -9.16 10.05 1.27
CA TYR A 425 -8.25 10.46 2.33
C TYR A 425 -7.61 11.82 2.08
N ARG A 426 -7.23 12.15 0.82
CA ARG A 426 -6.75 13.51 0.46
C ARG A 426 -7.81 14.57 0.75
N TRP A 427 -9.07 14.28 0.42
CA TRP A 427 -10.20 15.19 0.62
C TRP A 427 -10.74 15.20 2.05
N ARG A 428 -10.21 14.40 2.98
CA ARG A 428 -10.78 14.22 4.33
C ARG A 428 -11.05 15.53 5.07
N MET A 429 -10.15 16.51 4.98
CA MET A 429 -10.33 17.82 5.61
C MET A 429 -11.40 18.65 4.90
N ASN A 430 -11.42 18.63 3.57
CA ASN A 430 -12.45 19.29 2.78
C ASN A 430 -13.84 18.71 3.10
N LEU A 431 -13.96 17.38 3.28
CA LEU A 431 -15.20 16.75 3.71
C LEU A 431 -15.66 17.28 5.07
N VAL A 432 -14.75 17.43 6.04
CA VAL A 432 -15.09 18.05 7.34
C VAL A 432 -15.60 19.47 7.16
N TYR A 433 -14.91 20.31 6.40
CA TYR A 433 -15.31 21.70 6.14
C TYR A 433 -16.64 21.80 5.38
N THR A 434 -16.83 20.97 4.36
CA THR A 434 -18.08 20.89 3.59
C THR A 434 -19.24 20.50 4.49
N SER A 435 -19.06 19.51 5.38
CA SER A 435 -20.09 19.13 6.34
C SER A 435 -20.47 20.30 7.25
N ALA A 436 -19.48 21.00 7.82
CA ALA A 436 -19.71 22.16 8.68
C ALA A 436 -20.43 23.30 7.93
N ALA A 437 -20.04 23.59 6.69
CA ALA A 437 -20.69 24.60 5.86
C ALA A 437 -22.16 24.24 5.56
N LEU A 438 -22.44 22.98 5.23
CA LEU A 438 -23.80 22.48 5.02
C LEU A 438 -24.68 22.65 6.27
N TRP A 439 -24.14 22.41 7.48
CA TRP A 439 -24.82 22.70 8.74
C TRP A 439 -25.14 24.18 8.91
N ILE A 440 -24.16 25.07 8.66
CA ILE A 440 -24.36 26.51 8.81
C ILE A 440 -25.43 27.02 7.83
N ILE A 441 -25.37 26.62 6.56
CA ILE A 441 -26.36 27.01 5.54
C ILE A 441 -27.75 26.45 5.89
N ALA A 442 -27.83 25.21 6.38
CA ALA A 442 -29.08 24.65 6.86
C ALA A 442 -29.68 25.45 8.03
N LEU A 443 -28.85 25.87 8.99
CA LEU A 443 -29.30 26.69 10.12
C LEU A 443 -29.74 28.11 9.69
N LEU A 444 -29.03 28.73 8.74
CA LEU A 444 -29.39 30.04 8.20
C LEU A 444 -30.72 29.99 7.43
N THR A 445 -30.92 28.95 6.61
CA THR A 445 -32.18 28.74 5.88
C THR A 445 -33.38 28.52 6.82
N MET A 446 -33.14 27.97 8.02
CA MET A 446 -34.15 27.85 9.08
C MET A 446 -34.38 29.16 9.86
N LYS A 447 -33.34 29.97 10.13
CA LYS A 447 -33.40 31.18 10.97
C LYS A 447 -33.95 32.43 10.28
N TRP A 448 -34.05 32.47 8.94
CA TRP A 448 -34.54 33.64 8.19
C TRP A 448 -36.08 33.81 8.31
N LYS A 449 -36.55 34.04 9.55
CA LYS A 449 -37.95 34.35 9.90
C LYS A 449 -38.07 35.42 11.00
N ARG A 450 -36.97 35.90 11.59
CA ARG A 450 -37.02 36.93 12.66
C ARG A 450 -36.83 38.38 12.20
N ALA A 451 -36.39 38.64 10.97
CA ALA A 451 -36.01 40.00 10.55
C ALA A 451 -37.08 40.77 9.73
N GLY A 452 -38.33 40.29 9.62
CA GLY A 452 -39.30 40.89 8.69
C GLY A 452 -40.77 40.84 9.11
N LYS A 453 -41.08 40.62 10.40
CA LYS A 453 -42.48 40.61 10.88
C LYS A 453 -42.80 41.52 12.07
N ASP A 454 -41.86 42.35 12.50
CA ASP A 454 -42.11 43.40 13.49
C ASP A 454 -41.76 44.77 12.87
N SER A 455 -42.63 45.29 12.00
CA SER A 455 -42.75 46.74 11.83
C SER A 455 -44.16 47.14 12.28
N PRO A 456 -44.30 48.10 13.21
CA PRO A 456 -45.58 48.37 13.84
C PRO A 456 -46.55 49.03 12.84
N ASN A 457 -47.75 48.45 12.81
CA ASN A 457 -49.02 49.00 12.34
C ASN A 457 -48.98 50.49 11.91
N ARG A 458 -48.95 50.73 10.60
CA ARG A 458 -49.08 52.05 9.98
C ARG A 458 -50.55 52.50 9.85
N SER A 459 -51.42 52.07 10.76
CA SER A 459 -52.88 52.30 10.70
C SER A 459 -53.46 53.12 11.87
N SER A 460 -52.63 53.61 12.81
CA SER A 460 -53.08 54.43 13.95
C SER A 460 -52.65 55.91 13.89
N LYS A 461 -52.07 56.38 12.77
CA LYS A 461 -51.63 57.78 12.59
C LYS A 461 -52.57 58.65 11.71
N MET A 462 -53.80 58.21 11.49
CA MET A 462 -54.80 58.92 10.67
C MET A 462 -56.11 59.20 11.44
N ARG A 463 -56.00 59.45 12.76
CA ARG A 463 -57.11 59.89 13.63
C ARG A 463 -56.77 61.04 14.59
N MET A 464 -55.64 61.72 14.42
CA MET A 464 -55.28 62.94 15.18
C MET A 464 -54.82 64.08 14.25
N LEU A 465 -55.62 64.41 13.24
CA LEU A 465 -55.41 65.60 12.41
C LEU A 465 -56.73 66.29 11.99
N ASN A 466 -57.84 66.00 12.67
CA ASN A 466 -59.16 66.61 12.45
C ASN A 466 -59.81 67.11 13.76
N LEU A 467 -59.01 67.69 14.66
CA LEU A 467 -59.49 68.47 15.82
C LEU A 467 -58.51 69.62 16.05
N ASN A 468 -58.53 70.61 15.16
CA ASN A 468 -58.11 72.00 15.39
C ASN A 468 -58.41 72.83 14.13
N GLN A 469 -59.70 73.02 13.85
CA GLN A 469 -60.21 74.21 13.18
C GLN A 469 -61.46 74.64 13.96
N GLY A 470 -61.32 75.76 14.66
CA GLY A 470 -62.29 76.29 15.62
C GLY A 470 -61.65 77.48 16.34
N GLY A 471 -61.53 78.57 15.60
CA GLY A 471 -60.92 79.85 15.98
C GLY A 471 -60.88 80.76 14.77
#